data_AF-A0A085BNT6-F1
#
_entry.id   AF-A0A085BNT6-F1
#
_cell.length_a   1.000
_cell.length_b   1.000
_cell.length_c   1.000
_cell.angle_alpha   90.00
_cell.angle_beta   90.00
_cell.angle_gamma   90.00
#
_symmetry.space_group_name_H-M   'P 1'
#
loop_
_entity.id
_entity.type
_entity.pdbx_description
1 polymer ?
#
loop_
_entity_poly.entity_id
_entity_poly.type
_entity_poly.pdbx_seq_one_letter_code
_entity_poly.pdbx_strand_id
1 'polypeptide(L)' 'MKKNYSGFLFCLFALNLFNAQEILPKGLTVEEKLLLPHYKFSEGRRTPAPATPVRTAAQWEEVEYLVIRWTS' A
#
# COMPACT_ATOMS: atom_id res chain seq x y z
N MET A 1 -29.20 12.76 34.75
CA MET A 1 -29.15 11.33 34.36
C MET A 1 -27.97 11.12 33.44
N LYS A 2 -26.90 10.44 33.87
CA LYS A 2 -25.73 10.17 33.01
C LYS A 2 -26.09 8.99 32.11
N LYS A 3 -26.13 9.21 30.79
CA LYS A 3 -26.41 8.13 29.81
C LYS A 3 -25.14 7.32 29.63
N ASN A 4 -25.18 6.05 30.05
CA ASN A 4 -24.03 5.15 29.99
C ASN A 4 -24.02 4.44 28.63
N TYR A 5 -23.21 4.94 27.71
CA TYR A 5 -23.05 4.38 26.35
C TYR A 5 -21.98 3.29 26.24
N SER A 6 -21.42 2.85 27.38
CA SER A 6 -20.30 1.89 27.41
C SER A 6 -20.65 0.56 26.74
N GLY A 7 -21.88 0.07 26.89
CA GLY A 7 -22.33 -1.17 26.25
C GLY A 7 -22.42 -1.03 24.73
N PHE A 8 -22.86 0.12 24.24
CA PHE A 8 -22.90 0.40 22.79
C PHE A 8 -21.49 0.44 22.20
N LEU A 9 -20.53 1.05 22.89
CA LEU A 9 -19.13 1.08 22.47
C LEU A 9 -18.51 -0.33 22.44
N PHE A 10 -18.83 -1.16 23.43
CA PHE A 10 -18.38 -2.56 23.49
C PHE A 10 -18.95 -3.40 22.34
N CYS A 11 -20.24 -3.23 22.01
CA CYS A 11 -20.85 -3.88 20.85
C CYS A 11 -20.18 -3.48 19.53
N LEU A 12 -19.87 -2.20 19.34
CA LEU A 12 -19.14 -1.74 18.15
C LEU A 12 -17.75 -2.36 18.04
N PHE A 13 -17.05 -2.53 19.16
CA PHE A 13 -15.72 -3.15 19.17
C PHE A 13 -15.80 -4.66 18.85
N ALA A 14 -16.80 -5.36 19.39
CA ALA A 14 -17.01 -6.79 19.14
C ALA A 14 -17.33 -7.11 17.67
N LEU A 15 -18.04 -6.23 16.96
CA LEU A 15 -18.33 -6.42 15.53
C LEU A 15 -17.09 -6.40 14.63
N ASN A 16 -16.01 -5.73 15.06
CA ASN A 16 -14.75 -5.67 14.31
C ASN A 16 -13.92 -6.96 14.43
N LEU A 17 -14.11 -7.77 15.48
CA LEU A 17 -13.39 -9.03 15.66
C LEU A 17 -13.73 -10.07 14.57
N PHE A 18 -14.97 -10.06 14.07
CA PHE A 18 -15.43 -10.96 13.00
C PHE A 18 -15.13 -10.43 11.59
N ASN A 19 -14.75 -9.15 11.47
CA ASN A 19 -14.32 -8.52 10.22
C ASN A 19 -12.80 -8.42 10.13
N ALA A 20 -12.06 -9.14 10.99
CA ALA A 20 -10.63 -9.27 10.82
C ALA A 20 -10.35 -9.91 9.45
N GLN A 21 -9.56 -9.19 8.65
CA GLN A 21 -9.15 -9.49 7.29
C GLN A 21 -9.11 -11.00 6.98
N GLU A 22 -9.70 -11.41 5.84
CA GLU A 22 -9.49 -12.76 5.31
C GLU A 22 -7.99 -13.08 5.32
N ILE A 23 -7.64 -14.30 5.75
CA ILE A 23 -6.25 -14.76 5.80
C ILE A 23 -5.68 -14.65 4.39
N LEU A 24 -4.84 -13.64 4.16
CA LEU A 24 -4.21 -13.43 2.87
C LEU A 24 -3.30 -14.63 2.57
N PRO A 25 -3.33 -15.16 1.35
CA PRO A 25 -2.46 -16.27 0.98
C PRO A 25 -0.99 -15.86 1.20
N LYS A 26 -0.29 -16.64 2.04
CA LYS A 26 1.10 -16.39 2.37
C LYS A 26 1.99 -17.18 1.41
N GLY A 27 2.75 -16.45 0.59
CA GLY A 27 3.68 -17.04 -0.38
C GLY A 27 3.03 -17.26 -1.73
N LEU A 28 3.70 -18.06 -2.57
CA LEU A 28 3.27 -18.38 -3.92
C LEU A 28 2.93 -19.87 -4.02
N THR A 29 1.89 -20.19 -4.78
CA THR A 29 1.59 -21.59 -5.12
C THR A 29 2.69 -22.18 -6.00
N VAL A 30 2.66 -23.50 -6.21
CA VAL A 30 3.66 -24.18 -7.06
C VAL A 30 3.55 -23.66 -8.50
N GLU A 31 2.32 -23.46 -8.96
CA GLU A 31 1.97 -22.94 -10.27
C GLU A 31 2.50 -21.51 -10.44
N GLU A 32 2.26 -20.62 -9.48
CA GLU A 32 2.73 -19.23 -9.51
C GLU A 32 4.26 -19.13 -9.49
N LYS A 33 4.93 -20.00 -8.74
CA LYS A 33 6.41 -20.07 -8.73
C LYS A 33 6.99 -20.47 -10.08
N LEU A 34 6.33 -21.37 -10.81
CA LEU A 34 6.75 -21.78 -12.15
C LEU A 34 6.60 -20.65 -13.18
N LEU A 35 5.73 -19.67 -12.92
CA LEU A 35 5.55 -18.51 -13.78
C LEU A 35 6.63 -17.44 -13.57
N LEU A 36 7.22 -17.32 -12.37
CA LEU A 36 8.22 -16.28 -12.05
C LEU A 36 9.38 -16.15 -13.06
N PRO A 37 10.02 -17.23 -13.55
CA PRO A 37 11.11 -17.14 -14.52
C PRO A 37 10.72 -16.54 -15.87
N HIS A 38 9.42 -16.54 -16.20
CA HIS A 38 8.89 -16.01 -17.45
C HIS A 38 8.69 -14.48 -17.40
N TYR A 39 8.69 -13.89 -16.20
CA TYR A 39 8.60 -12.45 -16.02
C TYR A 39 9.99 -11.81 -16.11
N LYS A 40 10.14 -10.84 -17.02
CA LYS A 40 11.31 -9.96 -17.05
C LYS A 40 10.98 -8.67 -16.29
N PHE A 41 11.45 -8.58 -15.06
CA PHE A 41 11.27 -7.38 -14.22
C PHE A 41 12.21 -6.23 -14.61
N SER A 42 13.29 -6.54 -15.32
CA SER A 42 14.23 -5.56 -15.87
C SER A 42 14.07 -5.48 -17.38
N GLU A 43 13.03 -4.78 -17.83
CA GLU A 43 13.18 -4.17 -19.14
C GLU A 43 14.11 -2.97 -19.00
N GLY A 44 15.22 -2.98 -19.72
CA GLY A 44 16.18 -1.87 -19.77
C GLY A 44 15.63 -0.63 -20.48
N ARG A 45 14.35 -0.27 -20.23
CA ARG A 45 13.68 0.94 -20.72
C ARG A 45 14.23 2.14 -19.96
N ARG A 46 15.51 2.44 -20.18
CA ARG A 46 16.08 3.73 -19.82
C ARG A 46 15.70 4.72 -20.91
N THR A 47 14.96 5.74 -20.54
CA THR A 47 14.78 6.90 -21.42
C THR A 47 16.05 7.74 -21.42
N PRO A 48 16.37 8.46 -22.52
CA PRO A 48 17.47 9.41 -22.51
C PRO A 48 17.24 10.50 -21.46
N ALA A 49 18.33 11.11 -20.98
CA ALA A 49 18.23 12.22 -20.02
C ALA A 49 17.42 13.39 -20.61
N PRO A 50 16.71 14.17 -19.78
CA PRO A 50 16.02 15.38 -20.23
C PRO A 50 16.98 16.35 -20.92
N ALA A 51 16.56 16.95 -22.03
CA ALA A 51 17.36 17.96 -22.75
C ALA A 51 17.40 19.32 -22.02
N THR A 52 16.50 19.52 -21.06
CA THR A 52 16.39 20.74 -20.26
C THR A 52 17.15 20.61 -18.94
N PRO A 53 17.62 21.72 -18.35
CA PRO A 53 18.20 21.70 -17.01
C PRO A 53 17.24 21.07 -16.01
N VAL A 54 17.66 19.97 -15.39
CA VAL A 54 16.87 19.30 -14.34
C VAL A 54 17.02 20.11 -13.06
N ARG A 55 15.94 20.74 -12.60
CA ARG A 55 15.90 21.35 -11.27
C ARG A 55 15.82 20.23 -10.24
N THR A 56 16.75 20.20 -9.30
CA THR A 56 16.66 19.32 -8.14
C THR A 56 15.54 19.83 -7.23
N ALA A 57 14.72 18.91 -6.69
CA ALA A 57 13.74 19.27 -5.68
C ALA A 57 14.49 19.89 -4.49
N ALA A 58 14.25 21.18 -4.23
CA ALA A 58 14.82 21.85 -3.07
C ALA A 58 14.02 21.46 -1.82
N GLN A 59 14.67 21.44 -0.65
CA GLN A 59 14.03 21.04 0.62
C GLN A 59 12.82 21.89 1.03
N TRP A 60 12.61 23.05 0.40
CA TRP A 60 11.65 24.07 0.81
C TRP A 60 10.66 24.44 -0.30
N GLU A 61 10.38 23.50 -1.21
CA GLU A 61 9.35 23.67 -2.23
C GLU A 61 8.01 23.10 -1.78
N GLU A 62 6.91 23.73 -2.21
CA GLU A 62 5.57 23.25 -1.96
C GLU A 62 5.35 21.87 -2.60
N VAL A 63 4.84 20.92 -1.82
CA VAL A 63 4.61 19.56 -2.29
C VAL A 63 3.30 19.53 -3.08
N GLU A 64 3.36 19.35 -4.40
CA GLU A 64 2.17 19.32 -5.26
C GLU A 64 1.26 18.12 -4.94
N TYR A 65 1.83 16.94 -4.68
CA TYR A 65 1.07 15.72 -4.40
C TYR A 65 1.79 14.79 -3.42
N LEU A 66 1.02 14.08 -2.59
CA LEU A 66 1.51 13.04 -1.68
C LEU A 66 1.25 11.65 -2.28
N VAL A 67 2.33 10.91 -2.56
CA VAL A 67 2.23 9.52 -3.03
C VAL A 67 2.30 8.59 -1.82
N ILE A 68 1.20 7.91 -1.52
CA ILE A 68 1.13 6.92 -0.44
C ILE A 68 1.11 5.53 -1.06
N ARG A 69 2.02 4.66 -0.61
CA ARG A 69 1.99 3.24 -0.93
C ARG A 69 1.16 2.51 0.13
N TRP A 70 0.24 1.66 -0.30
CA TRP A 70 -0.36 0.68 0.59
C TRP A 70 0.70 -0.34 1.02
N THR A 71 1.04 -0.35 2.30
CA THR A 71 1.85 -1.38 2.93
C THR A 71 0.91 -2.22 3.80
N SER A 72 0.70 -3.47 3.38
CA SER A 72 -0.10 -4.47 4.12
C SER A 72 0.42 -4.69 5.52
#